data_AF-A0A925D0X2-F1
#
_entry.id   AF-A0A925D0X2-F1
#
_cell.length_a   1.000
_cell.length_b   1.000
_cell.length_c   1.000
_cell.angle_alpha   90.00
_cell.angle_beta   90.00
_cell.angle_gamma   90.00
#
_symmetry.space_group_name_H-M   'P 1'
#
loop_
_entity.id
_entity.type
_entity.pdbx_description
1 polymer ?
#
loop_
_entity_poly.entity_id
_entity_poly.type
_entity_poly.pdbx_seq_one_letter_code
_entity_poly.pdbx_strand_id
1 'polypeptide(L)'
;MSVVSDRIWFDGFECFQISDVSDVAPDPRADFVETALKKRGERLTKKPQVNVASIEDLLQTAGRAFPLVTIHRERHDPDICQIGHVETVSSGRVSLLEIDPDATWDDEPTEYRLSEITRVNFGGDYENALHLVGGDPPSV
;
A
#
# COMPACT_ATOMS: atom_id res chain seq x y z
N MET A 1 7.43 -0.06 -6.29
CA MET A 1 8.75 0.42 -5.79
C MET A 1 8.83 0.10 -4.30
N SER A 2 10.00 -0.23 -3.75
CA SER A 2 10.17 -0.33 -2.29
C SER A 2 10.31 1.06 -1.68
N VAL A 3 9.66 1.31 -0.55
CA VAL A 3 9.72 2.60 0.15
C VAL A 3 10.72 2.53 1.30
N VAL A 4 11.35 3.66 1.59
CA VAL A 4 12.24 3.84 2.74
C VAL A 4 11.68 4.97 3.59
N SER A 5 11.41 4.71 4.87
CA SER A 5 10.87 5.72 5.79
C SER A 5 11.88 6.83 6.07
N ASP A 6 11.41 7.96 6.64
CA ASP A 6 12.27 9.06 7.09
C ASP A 6 13.31 8.63 8.13
N ARG A 7 13.03 7.53 8.85
CA ARG A 7 13.96 6.94 9.82
C ARG A 7 14.99 6.02 9.17
N ILE A 8 14.92 5.82 7.85
CA ILE A 8 15.79 4.97 7.03
C ILE A 8 15.62 3.48 7.36
N TRP A 9 14.36 3.04 7.35
CA TRP A 9 13.96 1.63 7.43
C TRP A 9 13.19 1.26 6.18
N PHE A 10 13.19 -0.03 5.80
CA PHE A 10 12.27 -0.52 4.77
C PHE A 10 10.83 -0.30 5.23
N ASP A 11 10.02 0.31 4.38
CA ASP A 11 8.65 0.75 4.72
C ASP A 11 7.66 0.29 3.66
N GLY A 12 7.74 -1.00 3.31
CA GLY A 12 6.82 -1.61 2.36
C GLY A 12 7.04 -1.18 0.91
N PHE A 13 5.92 -1.11 0.19
CA PHE A 13 5.90 -0.89 -1.24
C PHE A 13 4.84 0.12 -1.65
N GLU A 14 5.14 0.80 -2.74
CA GLU A 14 4.27 1.78 -3.37
C GLU A 14 4.22 1.50 -4.88
N CYS A 15 3.02 1.40 -5.43
CA CYS A 15 2.76 1.05 -6.81
C CYS A 15 1.96 2.17 -7.50
N PHE A 16 2.45 2.59 -8.66
CA PHE A 16 1.87 3.65 -9.47
C PHE A 16 1.42 3.09 -10.81
N GLN A 17 0.37 3.67 -11.39
CA GLN A 17 0.05 3.44 -12.78
C GLN A 17 1.11 4.12 -13.67
N ILE A 18 1.75 3.37 -14.57
CA ILE A 18 2.82 3.91 -15.43
C ILE A 18 2.35 5.11 -16.26
N SER A 19 1.08 5.13 -16.69
CA SER A 19 0.48 6.24 -17.43
C SER A 19 0.47 7.56 -16.65
N ASP A 20 0.55 7.50 -15.33
CA ASP A 20 0.46 8.64 -14.44
C ASP A 20 1.85 9.13 -14.00
N VAL A 21 2.92 8.44 -14.39
CA VAL A 21 4.32 8.80 -14.11
C VAL A 21 4.90 9.56 -15.29
N SER A 22 5.23 10.84 -15.08
CA SER A 22 5.79 11.72 -16.11
C SER A 22 7.31 11.76 -16.14
N ASP A 23 7.97 11.58 -14.99
CA ASP A 23 9.43 11.61 -14.86
C ASP A 23 9.90 10.69 -13.71
N VAL A 24 11.12 10.16 -13.83
CA VAL A 24 11.76 9.37 -12.78
C VAL A 24 13.22 9.81 -12.68
N ALA A 25 13.59 10.36 -11.53
CA ALA A 25 14.94 10.83 -11.25
C ALA A 25 15.58 10.04 -10.11
N PRO A 26 16.93 9.88 -10.11
CA PRO A 26 17.65 9.33 -8.97
C PRO A 26 17.50 10.21 -7.73
N ASP A 27 17.39 9.60 -6.55
CA ASP A 27 17.43 10.33 -5.28
C ASP A 27 18.85 10.92 -5.06
N PRO A 28 19.01 12.24 -4.87
CA PRO A 28 20.30 12.88 -4.59
C PRO A 28 21.02 12.34 -3.34
N ARG A 29 20.30 11.65 -2.46
CA ARG A 29 20.79 11.09 -1.20
C ARG A 29 20.87 9.56 -1.22
N ALA A 30 20.71 8.93 -2.38
CA ALA A 30 20.72 7.47 -2.52
C ALA A 30 21.93 6.82 -1.83
N ASP A 31 23.15 7.33 -2.02
CA ASP A 31 24.37 6.79 -1.40
C ASP A 31 24.31 6.75 0.13
N PHE A 32 23.77 7.82 0.75
CA PHE A 32 23.60 7.89 2.20
C PHE A 32 22.56 6.88 2.68
N VAL A 33 21.40 6.82 1.99
CA VAL A 33 20.29 5.92 2.32
C VAL A 33 20.72 4.45 2.21
N GLU A 34 21.32 4.07 1.09
CA GLU A 34 21.81 2.70 0.85
C GLU A 34 22.89 2.31 1.87
N THR A 35 23.81 3.22 2.18
CA THR A 35 24.86 2.99 3.19
C THR A 35 24.28 2.78 4.58
N ALA A 36 23.30 3.60 4.97
CA ALA A 36 22.64 3.49 6.26
C ALA A 36 21.86 2.18 6.39
N LEU A 37 21.07 1.79 5.38
CA LEU A 37 20.36 0.51 5.33
C LEU A 37 21.33 -0.67 5.46
N LYS A 38 22.42 -0.67 4.66
CA LYS A 38 23.44 -1.72 4.72
C LYS A 38 24.09 -1.84 6.11
N LYS A 39 24.39 -0.71 6.77
CA LYS A 39 24.98 -0.70 8.12
C LYS A 39 24.02 -1.21 9.19
N ARG A 40 22.72 -1.07 8.99
CA ARG A 40 21.68 -1.59 9.89
C ARG A 40 21.37 -3.07 9.64
N GLY A 41 21.88 -3.64 8.55
CA GLY A 41 21.53 -5.00 8.14
C GLY A 41 20.16 -5.08 7.44
N GLU A 42 19.57 -3.94 7.11
CA GLU A 42 18.31 -3.86 6.38
C GLU A 42 18.49 -4.32 4.94
N ARG A 43 17.55 -5.14 4.47
CA ARG A 43 17.51 -5.62 3.09
C ARG A 43 16.22 -5.14 2.44
N LEU A 44 16.35 -4.24 1.46
CA LEU A 44 15.23 -3.89 0.61
C LEU A 44 14.79 -5.13 -0.16
N THR A 45 13.55 -5.55 0.05
CA THR A 45 12.93 -6.60 -0.75
C THR A 45 12.72 -6.04 -2.15
N LYS A 46 13.47 -6.54 -3.13
CA LYS A 46 13.45 -5.97 -4.49
C LYS A 46 12.17 -6.26 -5.27
N LYS A 47 11.46 -7.34 -4.93
CA LYS A 47 10.24 -7.76 -5.61
C LYS A 47 9.30 -8.46 -4.61
N PRO A 48 8.20 -7.83 -4.21
CA PRO A 48 7.12 -8.55 -3.53
C PRO A 48 6.53 -9.57 -4.51
N GLN A 49 6.00 -10.69 -3.99
CA GLN A 49 5.28 -11.68 -4.81
C GLN A 49 3.85 -11.19 -5.12
N VAL A 50 3.75 -10.02 -5.75
CA VAL A 50 2.49 -9.39 -6.18
C VAL A 50 2.51 -9.21 -7.70
N ASN A 51 1.34 -9.25 -8.31
CA ASN A 51 1.16 -9.06 -9.75
C ASN A 51 0.83 -7.59 -10.04
N VAL A 52 1.70 -6.91 -10.78
CA VAL A 52 1.55 -5.48 -11.14
C VAL A 52 1.01 -5.27 -12.56
N ALA A 53 0.45 -6.31 -13.19
CA ALA A 53 -0.06 -6.22 -14.56
C ALA A 53 -1.27 -5.28 -14.69
N SER A 54 -2.08 -5.18 -13.63
CA SER A 54 -3.23 -4.29 -13.54
C SER A 54 -3.49 -3.92 -12.07
N ILE A 55 -4.30 -2.88 -11.83
CA ILE A 55 -4.75 -2.52 -10.47
C ILE A 55 -5.57 -3.67 -9.85
N GLU A 56 -6.37 -4.36 -10.67
CA GLU A 56 -7.13 -5.54 -10.24
C GLU A 56 -6.21 -6.65 -9.73
N ASP A 57 -5.24 -7.07 -10.56
CA ASP A 57 -4.25 -8.08 -10.20
C ASP A 57 -3.43 -7.67 -8.97
N LEU A 58 -3.11 -6.38 -8.86
CA LEU A 58 -2.34 -5.83 -7.75
C LEU A 58 -3.11 -5.95 -6.44
N LEU A 59 -4.34 -5.47 -6.39
CA LEU A 59 -5.16 -5.54 -5.17
C LEU A 59 -5.48 -6.98 -4.79
N GLN A 60 -5.76 -7.86 -5.76
CA GLN A 60 -6.00 -9.28 -5.48
C GLN A 60 -4.77 -9.97 -4.88
N THR A 61 -3.57 -9.73 -5.42
CA THR A 61 -2.36 -10.40 -4.96
C THR A 61 -1.77 -9.75 -3.70
N ALA A 62 -1.84 -8.42 -3.59
CA ALA A 62 -1.41 -7.70 -2.40
C ALA A 62 -2.34 -7.99 -1.22
N GLY A 63 -3.66 -7.95 -1.39
CA GLY A 63 -4.63 -8.26 -0.33
C GLY A 63 -4.56 -9.69 0.20
N ARG A 64 -4.02 -10.63 -0.60
CA ARG A 64 -3.71 -12.00 -0.12
C ARG A 64 -2.39 -12.10 0.63
N ALA A 65 -1.44 -11.21 0.33
CA ALA A 65 -0.08 -11.26 0.86
C ALA A 65 0.12 -10.37 2.09
N PHE A 66 -0.71 -9.34 2.26
CA PHE A 66 -0.64 -8.35 3.32
C PHE A 66 -2.02 -8.16 3.95
N PRO A 67 -2.09 -7.94 5.27
CA PRO A 67 -3.37 -7.81 5.97
C PRO A 67 -4.15 -6.56 5.54
N LEU A 68 -3.41 -5.48 5.24
CA LEU A 68 -3.93 -4.19 4.82
C LEU A 68 -3.26 -3.73 3.52
N VAL A 69 -4.05 -3.01 2.72
CA VAL A 69 -3.57 -2.19 1.61
C VAL A 69 -4.03 -0.76 1.82
N THR A 70 -3.29 0.17 1.24
CA THR A 70 -3.64 1.59 1.19
C THR A 70 -3.93 1.96 -0.25
N ILE A 71 -5.11 2.49 -0.54
CA ILE A 71 -5.46 3.01 -1.86
C ILE A 71 -5.51 4.53 -1.84
N HIS A 72 -5.03 5.13 -2.91
CA HIS A 72 -5.09 6.57 -3.13
C HIS A 72 -5.93 6.87 -4.37
N ARG A 73 -6.78 7.89 -4.26
CA ARG A 73 -7.65 8.39 -5.34
C ARG A 73 -7.38 9.86 -5.56
N GLU A 74 -6.14 10.19 -5.91
CA GLU A 74 -5.60 11.57 -5.83
C GLU A 74 -6.32 12.57 -6.76
N ARG A 75 -6.98 12.06 -7.83
CA ARG A 75 -7.83 12.88 -8.70
C ARG A 75 -9.15 13.29 -8.05
N HIS A 76 -9.59 12.54 -7.03
CA HIS A 76 -10.81 12.81 -6.29
C HIS A 76 -10.52 13.59 -5.01
N ASP A 77 -9.56 13.12 -4.22
CA ASP A 77 -9.07 13.80 -3.02
C ASP A 77 -7.57 13.47 -2.83
N PRO A 78 -6.66 14.45 -3.02
CA PRO A 78 -5.22 14.22 -2.91
C PRO A 78 -4.72 14.08 -1.47
N ASP A 79 -5.50 14.51 -0.48
CA ASP A 79 -5.07 14.56 0.93
C ASP A 79 -5.55 13.33 1.72
N ILE A 80 -6.33 12.45 1.08
CA ILE A 80 -6.94 11.29 1.73
C ILE A 80 -6.46 10.00 1.05
N CYS A 81 -6.13 9.02 1.88
CA CYS A 81 -5.99 7.63 1.49
C CYS A 81 -6.99 6.77 2.27
N GLN A 82 -7.32 5.60 1.73
CA GLN A 82 -8.15 4.61 2.41
C GLN A 82 -7.30 3.39 2.72
N ILE A 83 -7.34 2.93 3.97
CA ILE A 83 -6.54 1.81 4.45
C ILE A 83 -7.51 0.73 4.89
N GLY A 84 -7.31 -0.50 4.41
CA GLY A 84 -8.22 -1.58 4.76
C GLY A 84 -7.85 -2.96 4.23
N HIS A 85 -8.67 -3.93 4.59
CA HIS A 85 -8.60 -5.30 4.10
C HIS A 85 -9.34 -5.45 2.77
N VAL A 86 -8.71 -6.13 1.80
CA VAL A 86 -9.33 -6.39 0.50
C VAL A 86 -10.25 -7.61 0.60
N GLU A 87 -11.55 -7.36 0.73
CA GLU A 87 -12.57 -8.42 0.76
C GLU A 87 -12.74 -9.07 -0.61
N THR A 88 -13.01 -8.25 -1.63
CA THR A 88 -13.20 -8.71 -3.00
C THR A 88 -12.71 -7.69 -4.02
N VAL A 89 -12.27 -8.19 -5.17
CA VAL A 89 -11.97 -7.37 -6.34
C VAL A 89 -12.69 -8.00 -7.52
N SER A 90 -13.71 -7.33 -8.03
CA SER A 90 -14.52 -7.84 -9.14
C SER A 90 -15.24 -6.71 -9.86
N SER A 91 -15.63 -6.94 -11.11
CA SER A 91 -16.47 -6.01 -11.88
C SER A 91 -15.95 -4.57 -11.95
N GLY A 92 -14.64 -4.39 -11.97
CA GLY A 92 -14.00 -3.07 -12.01
C GLY A 92 -14.08 -2.29 -10.69
N ARG A 93 -14.33 -2.99 -9.56
CA ARG A 93 -14.35 -2.42 -8.22
C ARG A 93 -13.53 -3.24 -7.24
N VAL A 94 -13.13 -2.61 -6.14
CA VAL A 94 -12.62 -3.26 -4.94
C VAL A 94 -13.58 -2.97 -3.79
N SER A 95 -13.93 -4.00 -3.02
CA SER A 95 -14.59 -3.90 -1.73
C SER A 95 -13.51 -3.90 -0.65
N LEU A 96 -13.40 -2.80 0.09
CA LEU A 96 -12.37 -2.58 1.10
C LEU A 96 -13.04 -2.44 2.47
N LEU A 97 -12.74 -3.33 3.41
CA LEU A 97 -13.14 -3.15 4.80
C LEU A 97 -12.11 -2.24 5.45
N GLU A 98 -12.48 -0.99 5.72
CA GLU A 98 -11.56 0.05 6.18
C GLU A 98 -11.25 -0.09 7.68
N ILE A 99 -10.05 0.36 8.05
CA ILE A 99 -9.62 0.50 9.43
C ILE A 99 -9.21 1.95 9.68
N ASP A 100 -9.76 2.55 10.73
CA ASP A 100 -9.54 3.94 11.07
C ASP A 100 -8.17 4.18 11.77
N PRO A 101 -7.74 5.43 11.95
CA PRO A 101 -6.49 5.74 12.65
C PRO A 101 -6.42 5.30 14.12
N ASP A 102 -7.57 5.02 14.75
CA ASP A 102 -7.66 4.46 16.11
C ASP A 102 -7.61 2.91 16.09
N ALA A 103 -7.32 2.32 14.92
CA ALA A 103 -7.27 0.89 14.66
C ALA A 103 -8.61 0.17 14.88
N THR A 104 -9.71 0.86 14.62
CA THR A 104 -11.07 0.31 14.66
C THR A 104 -11.53 -0.01 13.24
N TRP A 105 -12.05 -1.22 13.04
CA TRP A 105 -12.65 -1.62 11.76
C TRP A 105 -14.02 -0.99 11.59
N ASP A 106 -14.33 -0.59 10.36
CA ASP A 106 -15.69 -0.18 9.99
C ASP A 106 -16.67 -1.36 10.05
N ASP A 107 -17.97 -1.06 10.20
CA ASP A 107 -19.03 -2.07 10.29
C ASP A 107 -19.31 -2.75 8.94
N GLU A 108 -19.11 -2.04 7.82
CA GLU A 108 -19.38 -2.50 6.46
C GLU A 108 -18.26 -2.06 5.51
N PRO A 109 -17.92 -2.87 4.48
CA PRO A 109 -16.91 -2.48 3.52
C PRO A 109 -17.39 -1.40 2.55
N THR A 110 -16.48 -0.52 2.15
CA THR A 110 -16.71 0.50 1.13
C THR A 110 -16.25 0.01 -0.24
N GLU A 111 -17.05 0.27 -1.29
CA GLU A 111 -16.67 -0.04 -2.67
C GLU A 111 -15.99 1.15 -3.37
N TYR A 112 -14.87 0.86 -4.05
CA TYR A 112 -14.15 1.83 -4.88
C TYR A 112 -13.99 1.36 -6.31
N ARG A 113 -14.07 2.28 -7.27
CA ARG A 113 -13.82 1.97 -8.68
C ARG A 113 -12.32 1.85 -8.91
N LEU A 114 -11.89 0.77 -9.57
CA LEU A 114 -10.47 0.58 -9.90
C LEU A 114 -9.92 1.69 -10.80
N SER A 115 -10.77 2.30 -11.63
CA SER A 115 -10.40 3.43 -12.50
C SER A 115 -10.11 4.73 -11.75
N GLU A 116 -10.48 4.83 -10.46
CA GLU A 116 -10.24 6.01 -9.62
C GLU A 116 -8.95 5.89 -8.81
N ILE A 117 -8.40 4.66 -8.70
CA ILE A 117 -7.20 4.38 -7.91
C ILE A 117 -5.97 4.79 -8.72
N THR A 118 -5.19 5.72 -8.18
CA THR A 118 -3.97 6.23 -8.83
C THR A 118 -2.71 5.55 -8.27
N ARG A 119 -2.77 5.11 -7.01
CA ARG A 119 -1.66 4.52 -6.28
C ARG A 119 -2.13 3.52 -5.23
N VAL A 120 -1.33 2.48 -5.00
CA VAL A 120 -1.58 1.44 -4.01
C VAL A 120 -0.31 1.18 -3.19
N ASN A 121 -0.42 1.18 -1.87
CA ASN A 121 0.68 0.87 -0.95
C ASN A 121 0.35 -0.36 -0.11
N PHE A 122 1.38 -1.09 0.34
CA PHE A 122 1.22 -2.27 1.20
C PHE A 122 2.53 -2.64 1.90
N GLY A 123 2.40 -3.26 3.07
CA GLY A 123 3.52 -3.74 3.87
C GLY A 123 4.35 -2.65 4.55
N GLY A 124 3.81 -1.43 4.66
CA GLY A 124 4.41 -0.32 5.39
C GLY A 124 4.25 -0.48 6.91
N ASP A 125 5.09 0.23 7.66
CA ASP A 125 5.13 0.18 9.12
C ASP A 125 3.83 0.69 9.74
N TYR A 126 3.19 1.69 9.14
CA TYR A 126 1.94 2.26 9.64
C TYR A 126 0.78 1.27 9.52
N GLU A 127 0.60 0.66 8.34
CA GLU A 127 -0.41 -0.37 8.12
C GLU A 127 -0.15 -1.59 9.03
N ASN A 128 1.10 -1.99 9.19
CA ASN A 128 1.46 -3.07 10.11
C ASN A 128 1.09 -2.73 11.56
N ALA A 129 1.26 -1.47 11.99
CA ALA A 129 0.88 -1.02 13.32
C ALA A 129 -0.64 -0.99 13.53
N LEU A 130 -1.40 -0.53 12.53
CA LEU A 130 -2.87 -0.57 12.56
C LEU A 130 -3.37 -2.00 12.72
N HIS A 131 -2.88 -2.93 11.90
CA HIS A 131 -3.27 -4.34 12.01
C HIS A 131 -2.82 -4.98 13.33
N LEU A 132 -1.64 -4.63 13.85
CA LEU A 132 -1.16 -5.14 15.13
C LEU A 132 -2.10 -4.78 16.30
N VAL A 133 -2.71 -3.59 16.25
CA VAL A 133 -3.63 -3.11 17.29
C VAL A 133 -5.07 -3.58 17.02
N GLY A 134 -5.54 -3.43 15.79
CA GLY A 134 -6.92 -3.75 15.38
C GLY A 134 -7.19 -5.24 15.16
N GLY A 135 -6.15 -6.06 15.02
CA GLY A 135 -6.25 -7.49 14.80
C GLY A 135 -6.76 -7.88 13.41
N ASP A 136 -7.24 -9.11 13.28
CA ASP A 136 -7.83 -9.61 12.05
C ASP A 136 -9.18 -8.91 11.76
N PRO A 137 -9.51 -8.65 10.48
CA PRO A 137 -10.80 -8.09 10.11
C PRO A 137 -11.95 -9.00 10.59
N PRO A 138 -13.05 -8.43 11.09
CA PRO A 138 -14.22 -9.21 11.48
C PRO A 138 -14.77 -9.98 10.27
N SER A 139 -15.17 -11.23 10.49
CA SER A 139 -15.82 -12.02 9.44
C SER A 139 -17.21 -11.46 9.16
N VAL A 140 -17.43 -10.95 7.95
CA VAL A 140 -18.74 -10.49 7.47
C VAL A 140 -19.56 -11.67 6.91
#